data_AF-A0A3D8I3L0-F1
#
_entry.id   AF-A0A3D8I3L0-F1
#
_cell.length_a   1.000
_cell.length_b   1.000
_cell.length_c   1.000
_cell.angle_alpha   90.00
_cell.angle_beta   90.00
_cell.angle_gamma   90.00
#
_symmetry.space_group_name_H-M   'P 1'
#
loop_
_entity.id
_entity.type
_entity.pdbx_description
1 polymer ?
#
loop_
_entity_poly.entity_id
_entity_poly.type
_entity_poly.pdbx_seq_one_letter_code
_entity_poly.pdbx_strand_id
1 'polypeptide(L)'
;MGKQDRHIVIRPENEGNIEEIYKRKSGRMKEDFYLKELTKLQIELLKLQNWVKATNQKIVIIMEGRDAAGKGGTIKALTSRMNPRSCRVVALPKPTETEKTEWYFKRYISALPSGGEIVFFDRSWYNRAGVEKVMGFCTQEQYKEFITQVSNLEQMLISSGMMIFKYFLDVGKEEQKRRILRRKTDPLRMWKLSPIDSKSLDLWEQYTEVFEKMFARTHTHICPWTIINTNDKKRARLNIARDILSKIDYEGKDQTSVCLLPDPSIVWTYSQYQLTHLDPTEEIKRQLEDAKEAKRAKKKAQKAAAKEKKEQEEREEKEQAKHTKEVAKTPPKPKSAQTKTPKESPKAEDSLVQS
;
A
#
# COMPACT_ATOMS: atom_id res chain seq x y z
N MET A 1 36.27 -5.82 0.99
CA MET A 1 34.90 -5.48 1.42
C MET A 1 34.44 -4.27 0.62
N GLY A 2 33.67 -4.50 -0.45
CA GLY A 2 33.18 -3.40 -1.30
C GLY A 2 32.19 -2.54 -0.53
N LYS A 3 32.30 -1.22 -0.66
CA LYS A 3 31.28 -0.26 -0.21
C LYS A 3 29.96 -0.67 -0.86
N GLN A 4 29.03 -1.23 -0.10
CA GLN A 4 27.65 -1.33 -0.55
C GLN A 4 27.13 0.10 -0.62
N ASP A 5 26.91 0.59 -1.84
CA ASP A 5 26.17 1.83 -2.06
C ASP A 5 24.82 1.68 -1.37
N ARG A 6 24.61 2.49 -0.33
CA ARG A 6 23.34 2.54 0.40
C ARG A 6 22.29 3.17 -0.51
N HIS A 7 21.74 2.36 -1.42
CA HIS A 7 20.57 2.77 -2.18
C HIS A 7 19.41 2.98 -1.22
N ILE A 8 18.94 4.22 -1.11
CA ILE A 8 17.69 4.52 -0.43
C ILE A 8 16.59 3.93 -1.31
N VAL A 9 16.03 2.78 -0.92
CA VAL A 9 14.92 2.18 -1.65
C VAL A 9 13.67 3.01 -1.42
N ILE A 10 13.29 3.75 -2.45
CA ILE A 10 12.04 4.48 -2.49
C ILE A 10 10.91 3.45 -2.64
N ARG A 11 9.76 3.74 -2.02
CA ARG A 11 8.55 2.94 -2.23
C ARG A 11 8.20 2.94 -3.72
N PRO A 12 8.00 1.78 -4.39
CA PRO A 12 7.63 1.72 -5.80
C PRO A 12 6.33 2.49 -6.12
N GLU A 13 5.47 2.67 -5.11
CA GLU A 13 4.26 3.48 -5.21
C GLU A 13 4.53 5.00 -5.36
N ASN A 14 5.72 5.46 -4.97
CA ASN A 14 6.12 6.88 -5.01
C ASN A 14 6.92 7.24 -6.26
N GLU A 15 7.59 6.28 -6.91
CA GLU A 15 8.38 6.52 -8.12
C GLU A 15 7.54 6.40 -9.41
N GLY A 16 6.51 5.56 -9.38
CA GLY A 16 5.71 5.25 -10.56
C GLY A 16 4.66 6.31 -10.89
N ASN A 17 4.15 6.24 -12.11
CA ASN A 17 2.97 7.01 -12.52
C ASN A 17 1.76 6.55 -11.68
N ILE A 18 1.17 7.48 -10.92
CA ILE A 18 0.01 7.22 -10.03
C ILE A 18 -1.16 6.54 -10.78
N GLU A 19 -1.33 6.85 -12.07
CA GLU A 19 -2.37 6.25 -12.91
C GLU A 19 -2.11 4.80 -13.29
N GLU A 20 -0.87 4.34 -13.23
CA GLU A 20 -0.48 2.94 -13.46
C GLU A 20 -0.68 2.11 -12.19
N ILE A 21 -0.45 2.72 -11.02
CA ILE A 21 -0.51 2.06 -9.72
C ILE A 21 -1.95 1.99 -9.19
N TYR A 22 -2.74 3.05 -9.37
CA TYR A 22 -4.07 3.19 -8.77
C TYR A 22 -5.19 3.30 -9.79
N LYS A 23 -6.39 2.85 -9.41
CA LYS A 23 -7.61 2.95 -10.21
C LYS A 23 -8.20 4.34 -10.06
N ARG A 24 -8.28 5.09 -11.16
CA ARG A 24 -8.83 6.46 -11.22
C ARG A 24 -10.12 6.67 -10.41
N LYS A 25 -11.15 5.82 -10.64
CA LYS A 25 -12.47 6.00 -10.00
C LYS A 25 -12.48 5.72 -8.49
N SER A 26 -11.61 4.85 -8.00
CA SER A 26 -11.70 4.33 -6.63
C SER A 26 -10.51 4.63 -5.75
N GLY A 27 -9.41 5.16 -6.30
CA GLY A 27 -8.14 5.36 -5.58
C GLY A 27 -7.46 4.06 -5.14
N ARG A 28 -8.00 2.89 -5.52
CA ARG A 28 -7.49 1.60 -5.07
C ARG A 28 -6.41 1.07 -5.97
N MET A 29 -5.44 0.39 -5.40
CA MET A 29 -4.32 -0.23 -6.10
C MET A 29 -4.80 -1.24 -7.15
N LYS A 30 -4.17 -1.18 -8.34
CA LYS A 30 -4.41 -2.12 -9.44
C LYS A 30 -3.92 -3.52 -9.08
N GLU A 31 -4.46 -4.53 -9.77
CA GLU A 31 -4.10 -5.93 -9.49
C GLU A 31 -2.68 -6.24 -9.92
N ASP A 32 -2.32 -5.85 -11.15
CA ASP A 32 -1.03 -6.20 -11.75
C ASP A 32 0.14 -5.64 -10.94
N PHE A 33 0.06 -4.37 -10.54
CA PHE A 33 1.07 -3.75 -9.67
C PHE A 33 1.15 -4.46 -8.31
N TYR A 34 0.00 -4.73 -7.67
CA TYR A 34 -0.06 -5.42 -6.40
C TYR A 34 0.55 -6.82 -6.45
N LEU A 35 0.24 -7.61 -7.49
CA LEU A 35 0.76 -8.98 -7.63
C LEU A 35 2.28 -8.97 -7.85
N LYS A 36 2.79 -8.02 -8.64
CA LYS A 36 4.22 -7.83 -8.86
C LYS A 36 4.96 -7.56 -7.54
N GLU A 37 4.48 -6.59 -6.77
CA GLU A 37 5.13 -6.22 -5.50
C GLU A 37 4.91 -7.28 -4.41
N LEU A 38 3.75 -7.94 -4.35
CA LEU A 38 3.51 -9.05 -3.43
C LEU A 38 4.47 -10.21 -3.71
N THR A 39 4.74 -10.52 -4.98
CA THR A 39 5.65 -11.62 -5.34
C THR A 39 7.06 -11.38 -4.79
N LYS A 40 7.57 -10.15 -4.91
CA LYS A 40 8.86 -9.78 -4.31
C LYS A 40 8.87 -9.97 -2.79
N LEU A 41 7.81 -9.49 -2.11
CA LEU A 41 7.69 -9.64 -0.66
C LEU A 41 7.51 -11.09 -0.22
N GLN A 42 6.87 -11.93 -1.03
CA GLN A 42 6.74 -13.37 -0.77
C GLN A 42 8.08 -14.11 -0.87
N ILE A 43 8.97 -13.69 -1.78
CA ILE A 43 10.33 -14.20 -1.84
C ILE A 43 11.08 -13.87 -0.55
N GLU A 44 10.96 -12.65 -0.06
CA GLU A 44 11.56 -12.24 1.22
C GLU A 44 10.95 -12.99 2.42
N LEU A 45 9.64 -13.23 2.43
CA LEU A 45 8.98 -14.05 3.46
C LEU A 45 9.48 -15.50 3.46
N LEU A 46 9.84 -16.06 2.30
CA LEU A 46 10.46 -17.38 2.20
C LEU A 46 11.88 -17.40 2.78
N LYS A 47 12.68 -16.36 2.52
CA LYS A 47 14.00 -16.19 3.14
C LYS A 47 13.89 -16.10 4.66
N LEU A 48 12.96 -15.27 5.15
CA LEU A 48 12.63 -15.17 6.57
C LEU A 48 12.25 -16.54 7.16
N GLN A 49 11.36 -17.29 6.48
CA GLN A 49 10.96 -18.62 6.94
C GLN A 49 12.14 -19.59 7.06
N ASN A 50 13.04 -19.59 6.08
CA ASN A 50 14.22 -20.44 6.10
C ASN A 50 15.16 -20.06 7.26
N TRP A 51 15.37 -18.77 7.47
CA TRP A 51 16.17 -18.25 8.58
C TRP A 51 15.55 -18.62 9.94
N VAL A 52 14.23 -18.47 10.12
CA VAL A 52 13.52 -18.85 11.34
C VAL A 52 13.78 -20.31 11.67
N LYS A 53 13.66 -21.19 10.67
CA LYS A 53 13.93 -22.62 10.81
C LYS A 53 15.40 -22.91 11.16
N ALA A 54 16.34 -22.27 10.47
CA ALA A 54 17.77 -22.50 10.68
C ALA A 54 18.25 -22.03 12.06
N THR A 55 17.61 -21.00 12.62
CA THR A 55 18.00 -20.36 13.88
C THR A 55 17.08 -20.69 15.05
N ASN A 56 16.12 -21.62 14.87
CA ASN A 56 15.12 -22.02 15.86
C ASN A 56 14.32 -20.86 16.48
N GLN A 57 14.10 -19.79 15.71
CA GLN A 57 13.34 -18.64 16.17
C GLN A 57 11.85 -18.98 16.29
N LYS A 58 11.13 -18.25 17.14
CA LYS A 58 9.70 -18.45 17.41
C LYS A 58 8.95 -17.18 17.06
N ILE A 59 8.11 -17.21 16.04
CA ILE A 59 7.35 -16.02 15.61
C ILE A 59 5.86 -16.24 15.79
N VAL A 60 5.21 -15.28 16.46
CA VAL A 60 3.75 -15.16 16.57
C VAL A 60 3.29 -13.88 15.91
N ILE A 61 2.33 -14.00 14.99
CA ILE A 61 1.70 -12.86 14.32
C ILE A 61 0.21 -12.88 14.63
N ILE A 62 -0.23 -11.92 15.45
CA ILE A 62 -1.62 -11.75 15.86
C ILE A 62 -2.31 -10.79 14.90
N MET A 63 -3.41 -11.27 14.30
CA MET A 63 -4.24 -10.49 13.41
C MET A 63 -5.59 -10.22 14.08
N GLU A 64 -5.72 -9.05 14.67
CA GLU A 64 -6.99 -8.52 15.17
C GLU A 64 -7.54 -7.43 14.23
N GLY A 65 -8.72 -6.93 14.55
CA GLY A 65 -9.37 -5.87 13.78
C GLY A 65 -10.86 -6.07 13.62
N ARG A 66 -11.52 -5.06 13.07
CA ARG A 66 -12.97 -5.06 12.85
C ARG A 66 -13.43 -6.21 11.95
N ASP A 67 -14.71 -6.52 12.03
CA ASP A 67 -15.30 -7.49 11.10
C ASP A 67 -15.22 -6.97 9.67
N ALA A 68 -14.97 -7.88 8.73
CA ALA A 68 -14.69 -7.55 7.34
C ALA A 68 -13.44 -6.68 7.03
N ALA A 69 -12.59 -6.36 8.02
CA ALA A 69 -11.36 -5.59 7.81
C ALA A 69 -10.33 -6.29 6.89
N GLY A 70 -10.28 -7.63 6.90
CA GLY A 70 -9.50 -8.39 5.90
C GLY A 70 -8.53 -9.42 6.45
N LYS A 71 -8.50 -9.66 7.77
CA LYS A 71 -7.62 -10.61 8.49
C LYS A 71 -7.24 -11.87 7.71
N GLY A 72 -8.15 -12.83 7.57
CA GLY A 72 -7.85 -14.07 6.83
C GLY A 72 -7.46 -13.88 5.36
N GLY A 73 -7.92 -12.81 4.71
CA GLY A 73 -7.49 -12.48 3.34
C GLY A 73 -6.06 -11.94 3.27
N THR A 74 -5.58 -11.33 4.35
CA THR A 74 -4.19 -10.91 4.51
C THR A 74 -3.31 -12.09 4.87
N ILE A 75 -3.70 -12.89 5.86
CA ILE A 75 -2.98 -14.12 6.24
C ILE A 75 -2.76 -15.00 5.00
N LYS A 76 -3.83 -15.27 4.24
CA LYS A 76 -3.74 -16.06 3.00
C LYS A 76 -2.76 -15.46 1.98
N ALA A 77 -2.69 -14.14 1.85
CA ALA A 77 -1.76 -13.51 0.91
C ALA A 77 -0.30 -13.71 1.35
N LEU A 78 -0.02 -13.52 2.65
CA LEU A 78 1.33 -13.66 3.21
C LEU A 78 1.79 -15.12 3.19
N THR A 79 0.92 -16.06 3.57
CA THR A 79 1.29 -17.46 3.74
C THR A 79 1.16 -18.31 2.48
N SER A 80 0.55 -17.81 1.39
CA SER A 80 0.25 -18.62 0.19
C SER A 80 1.44 -19.29 -0.48
N ARG A 81 2.67 -18.82 -0.27
CA ARG A 81 3.90 -19.42 -0.81
C ARG A 81 4.78 -20.08 0.26
N MET A 82 4.47 -19.90 1.54
CA MET A 82 5.28 -20.39 2.65
C MET A 82 5.11 -21.90 2.83
N ASN A 83 6.15 -22.58 3.32
CA ASN A 83 6.10 -24.00 3.64
C ASN A 83 5.16 -24.24 4.84
N PRO A 84 4.09 -25.04 4.71
CA PRO A 84 3.13 -25.25 5.79
C PRO A 84 3.70 -26.00 7.01
N ARG A 85 4.86 -26.66 6.88
CA ARG A 85 5.50 -27.40 7.99
C ARG A 85 6.13 -26.48 9.05
N SER A 86 6.51 -25.27 8.67
CA SER A 86 7.09 -24.28 9.59
C SER A 86 6.27 -22.99 9.65
N CYS A 87 5.15 -22.92 8.92
CA CYS A 87 4.23 -21.78 8.96
C CYS A 87 2.79 -22.29 9.02
N ARG A 88 2.09 -22.01 10.13
CA ARG A 88 0.70 -22.44 10.32
C ARG A 88 -0.21 -21.31 10.73
N VAL A 89 -1.50 -21.50 10.47
CA VAL A 89 -2.56 -20.56 10.81
C VAL A 89 -3.43 -21.16 11.91
N VAL A 90 -3.62 -20.43 12.98
CA VAL A 90 -4.50 -20.77 14.11
C VAL A 90 -5.77 -19.92 13.99
N ALA A 91 -6.91 -20.59 13.85
CA ALA A 91 -8.23 -19.97 13.81
C ALA A 91 -9.16 -20.78 14.71
N LEU A 92 -9.06 -20.56 16.03
CA LEU A 92 -9.82 -21.35 17.01
C LEU A 92 -11.33 -21.04 16.91
N PRO A 93 -12.21 -22.06 17.00
CA PRO A 93 -13.64 -21.83 17.10
C PRO A 93 -14.02 -21.25 18.47
N LYS A 94 -15.31 -21.00 18.67
CA LYS A 94 -15.86 -20.67 20.01
C LYS A 94 -15.38 -21.70 21.05
N PRO A 95 -15.07 -21.28 22.29
CA PRO A 95 -14.61 -22.21 23.31
C PRO A 95 -15.70 -23.24 23.63
N THR A 96 -15.29 -24.48 23.84
CA THR A 96 -16.10 -25.58 24.39
C THR A 96 -16.49 -25.31 25.84
N GLU A 97 -17.46 -26.04 26.38
CA GLU A 97 -17.85 -25.88 27.79
C GLU A 97 -16.70 -26.14 28.75
N THR A 98 -15.82 -27.10 28.43
CA THR A 98 -14.59 -27.34 29.20
C THR A 98 -13.61 -26.18 29.09
N GLU A 99 -13.32 -25.68 27.87
CA GLU A 99 -12.40 -24.55 27.69
C GLU A 99 -12.89 -23.25 28.37
N LYS A 100 -14.21 -23.11 28.61
CA LYS A 100 -14.77 -21.97 29.37
C LYS A 100 -14.48 -22.04 30.87
N THR A 101 -14.28 -23.24 31.43
CA THR A 101 -13.94 -23.43 32.86
C THR A 101 -12.43 -23.44 33.11
N GLU A 102 -11.63 -23.53 32.04
CA GLU A 102 -10.18 -23.44 32.10
C GLU A 102 -9.67 -22.00 32.21
N TRP A 103 -8.39 -21.86 32.55
CA TRP A 103 -7.71 -20.59 32.39
C TRP A 103 -7.74 -20.14 30.93
N TYR A 104 -8.22 -18.92 30.68
CA TYR A 104 -8.55 -18.42 29.34
C TYR A 104 -7.42 -18.56 28.31
N PHE A 105 -6.17 -18.38 28.72
CA PHE A 105 -5.03 -18.42 27.83
C PHE A 105 -4.59 -19.85 27.46
N LYS A 106 -5.00 -20.88 28.22
CA LYS A 106 -4.54 -22.27 28.06
C LYS A 106 -4.68 -22.77 26.62
N ARG A 107 -5.86 -22.61 26.02
CA ARG A 107 -6.14 -23.05 24.64
C ARG A 107 -5.26 -22.37 23.59
N TYR A 108 -4.88 -21.12 23.83
CA TYR A 108 -4.02 -20.37 22.92
C TYR A 108 -2.54 -20.73 23.12
N ILE A 109 -2.13 -20.96 24.36
CA ILE A 109 -0.76 -21.39 24.71
C ILE A 109 -0.43 -22.72 24.02
N SER A 110 -1.36 -23.66 24.00
CA SER A 110 -1.20 -24.94 23.28
C SER A 110 -0.97 -24.77 21.77
N ALA A 111 -1.27 -23.60 21.21
CA ALA A 111 -1.12 -23.28 19.80
C ALA A 111 0.10 -22.39 19.51
N LEU A 112 0.94 -22.06 20.50
CA LEU A 112 2.15 -21.25 20.31
C LEU A 112 3.23 -21.98 19.49
N PRO A 113 4.14 -21.25 18.83
CA PRO A 113 5.20 -21.83 18.01
C PRO A 113 6.25 -22.58 18.86
N SER A 114 6.70 -23.70 18.33
CA SER A 114 8.00 -24.29 18.70
C SER A 114 9.14 -23.58 17.96
N GLY A 115 10.38 -23.90 18.32
CA GLY A 115 11.56 -23.36 17.60
C GLY A 115 11.50 -23.68 16.11
N GLY A 116 11.69 -22.67 15.27
CA GLY A 116 11.62 -22.80 13.82
C GLY A 116 10.22 -22.62 13.23
N GLU A 117 9.23 -22.25 14.03
CA GLU A 117 7.85 -22.03 13.58
C GLU A 117 7.44 -20.55 13.52
N ILE A 118 6.62 -20.24 12.52
CA ILE A 118 5.86 -19.00 12.38
C ILE A 118 4.37 -19.33 12.51
N VAL A 119 3.69 -18.68 13.45
CA VAL A 119 2.28 -18.93 13.73
C VAL A 119 1.47 -17.65 13.54
N PHE A 120 0.54 -17.69 12.59
CA PHE A 120 -0.45 -16.63 12.37
C PHE A 120 -1.73 -16.94 13.15
N PHE A 121 -2.16 -16.03 14.01
CA PHE A 121 -3.43 -16.09 14.72
C PHE A 121 -4.48 -15.26 13.95
N ASP A 122 -5.48 -15.91 13.34
CA ASP A 122 -6.70 -15.24 12.83
C ASP A 122 -7.68 -15.08 13.98
N ARG A 123 -7.59 -13.92 14.64
CA ARG A 123 -7.99 -13.70 16.04
C ARG A 123 -7.15 -14.49 17.04
N SER A 124 -7.18 -14.03 18.28
CA SER A 124 -6.29 -14.47 19.36
C SER A 124 -6.99 -14.38 20.71
N TRP A 125 -6.21 -14.43 21.80
CA TRP A 125 -6.68 -14.11 23.15
C TRP A 125 -7.31 -12.72 23.27
N TYR A 126 -7.06 -11.80 22.31
CA TYR A 126 -7.74 -10.51 22.27
C TYR A 126 -9.24 -10.57 21.93
N ASN A 127 -9.80 -11.74 21.62
CA ASN A 127 -11.26 -11.93 21.57
C ASN A 127 -11.95 -11.40 22.84
N ARG A 128 -11.34 -11.59 24.01
CA ARG A 128 -11.87 -11.11 25.29
C ARG A 128 -11.91 -9.58 25.41
N ALA A 129 -10.95 -8.89 24.81
CA ALA A 129 -10.93 -7.42 24.73
C ALA A 129 -11.50 -6.87 23.41
N GLY A 130 -12.38 -7.64 22.76
CA GLY A 130 -13.08 -7.24 21.56
C GLY A 130 -14.50 -7.77 21.56
N VAL A 131 -14.73 -8.83 20.78
CA VAL A 131 -16.06 -9.41 20.56
C VAL A 131 -16.72 -9.89 21.85
N GLU A 132 -15.99 -10.54 22.76
CA GLU A 132 -16.61 -11.05 23.99
C GLU A 132 -17.09 -9.91 24.89
N LYS A 133 -16.32 -8.82 24.96
CA LYS A 133 -16.68 -7.66 25.78
C LYS A 133 -17.90 -6.92 25.22
N VAL A 134 -17.94 -6.69 23.90
CA VAL A 134 -19.05 -5.97 23.25
C VAL A 134 -20.33 -6.81 23.23
N MET A 135 -20.21 -8.12 23.00
CA MET A 135 -21.37 -9.03 22.89
C MET A 135 -21.81 -9.64 24.22
N GLY A 136 -21.12 -9.33 25.33
CA GLY A 136 -21.44 -9.87 26.66
C GLY A 136 -21.14 -11.36 26.83
N PHE A 137 -20.16 -11.90 26.10
CA PHE A 137 -19.73 -13.30 26.24
C PHE A 137 -18.73 -13.53 27.38
N CYS A 138 -18.25 -12.46 28.01
CA CYS A 138 -17.44 -12.53 29.22
C CYS A 138 -18.01 -11.59 30.29
N THR A 139 -17.81 -11.93 31.56
CA THR A 139 -18.17 -11.04 32.68
C THR A 139 -17.21 -9.86 32.77
N GLN A 140 -17.57 -8.84 33.55
CA GLN A 140 -16.71 -7.68 33.78
C GLN A 140 -15.41 -8.08 34.52
N GLU A 141 -15.50 -9.07 35.41
CA GLU A 141 -14.40 -9.63 36.18
C GLU A 141 -13.43 -10.36 35.25
N GLN A 142 -13.93 -11.23 34.37
CA GLN A 142 -13.13 -11.94 33.37
C GLN A 142 -12.40 -10.99 32.43
N TYR A 143 -13.05 -9.89 32.02
CA TYR A 143 -12.41 -8.85 31.21
C TYR A 143 -11.29 -8.14 31.97
N LYS A 144 -11.53 -7.74 33.23
CA LYS A 144 -10.50 -7.09 34.07
C LYS A 144 -9.30 -8.02 34.30
N GLU A 145 -9.57 -9.29 34.58
CA GLU A 145 -8.55 -10.32 34.73
C GLU A 145 -7.70 -10.43 33.47
N PHE A 146 -8.33 -10.54 32.29
CA PHE A 146 -7.61 -10.59 31.02
C PHE A 146 -6.71 -9.38 30.79
N ILE A 147 -7.23 -8.17 30.99
CA ILE A 147 -6.46 -6.94 30.80
C ILE A 147 -5.24 -6.89 31.74
N THR A 148 -5.37 -7.44 32.95
CA THR A 148 -4.28 -7.51 33.92
C THR A 148 -3.24 -8.57 33.55
N GLN A 149 -3.67 -9.72 33.02
CA GLN A 149 -2.80 -10.85 32.73
C GLN A 149 -2.10 -10.76 31.37
N VAL A 150 -2.75 -10.22 30.33
CA VAL A 150 -2.27 -10.31 28.94
C VAL A 150 -0.89 -9.71 28.73
N SER A 151 -0.61 -8.53 29.30
CA SER A 151 0.69 -7.88 29.17
C SER A 151 1.80 -8.68 29.85
N ASN A 152 1.51 -9.29 31.01
CA ASN A 152 2.46 -10.15 31.73
C ASN A 152 2.74 -11.43 30.94
N LEU A 153 1.71 -12.06 30.37
CA LEU A 153 1.88 -13.24 29.52
C LEU A 153 2.75 -12.91 28.31
N GLU A 154 2.46 -11.84 27.59
CA GLU A 154 3.26 -11.42 26.43
C GLU A 154 4.71 -11.14 26.79
N GLN A 155 4.95 -10.50 27.95
CA GLN A 155 6.30 -10.28 28.46
C GLN A 155 7.03 -11.60 28.76
N MET A 156 6.36 -12.58 29.37
CA MET A 156 6.94 -13.91 29.62
C MET A 156 7.29 -14.63 28.31
N LEU A 157 6.40 -14.56 27.30
CA LEU A 157 6.63 -15.16 25.99
C LEU A 157 7.80 -14.52 25.25
N ILE A 158 7.89 -13.19 25.26
CA ILE A 158 9.00 -12.44 24.66
C ILE A 158 10.31 -12.76 25.38
N SER A 159 10.30 -12.80 26.72
CA SER A 159 11.48 -13.17 27.52
C SER A 159 11.96 -14.59 27.25
N SER A 160 11.07 -15.48 26.78
CA SER A 160 11.41 -16.83 26.31
C SER A 160 12.01 -16.85 24.88
N GLY A 161 12.23 -15.68 24.25
CA GLY A 161 12.76 -15.57 22.89
C GLY A 161 11.70 -15.69 21.79
N MET A 162 10.44 -15.35 22.08
CA MET A 162 9.38 -15.29 21.08
C MET A 162 9.25 -13.86 20.52
N MET A 163 9.23 -13.74 19.20
CA MET A 163 8.89 -12.49 18.53
C MET A 163 7.37 -12.41 18.33
N ILE A 164 6.73 -11.40 18.91
CA ILE A 164 5.28 -11.20 18.83
C ILE A 164 4.98 -9.93 18.03
N PHE A 165 4.19 -10.07 16.97
CA PHE A 165 3.68 -8.96 16.17
C PHE A 165 2.17 -8.84 16.34
N LYS A 166 1.68 -7.69 16.83
CA LYS A 166 0.25 -7.42 17.00
C LYS A 166 -0.25 -6.44 15.96
N TYR A 167 -1.06 -6.93 15.03
CA TYR A 167 -1.68 -6.11 13.99
C TYR A 167 -3.16 -5.92 14.26
N PHE A 168 -3.60 -4.66 14.25
CA PHE A 168 -5.01 -4.31 14.25
C PHE A 168 -5.41 -3.76 12.89
N LEU A 169 -6.24 -4.52 12.18
CA LEU A 169 -6.75 -4.12 10.87
C LEU A 169 -7.96 -3.22 11.06
N ASP A 170 -7.76 -1.93 10.82
CA ASP A 170 -8.81 -0.93 10.91
C ASP A 170 -9.41 -0.66 9.53
N VAL A 171 -10.73 -0.55 9.48
CA VAL A 171 -11.50 -0.32 8.25
C VAL A 171 -12.56 0.71 8.57
N GLY A 172 -12.76 1.70 7.71
CA GLY A 172 -13.77 2.72 7.92
C GLY A 172 -15.19 2.14 7.96
N LYS A 173 -16.10 2.79 8.69
CA LYS A 173 -17.50 2.38 8.87
C LYS A 173 -18.22 2.11 7.54
N GLU A 174 -18.09 3.02 6.59
CA GLU A 174 -18.69 2.88 5.25
C GLU A 174 -18.11 1.70 4.47
N GLU A 175 -16.79 1.51 4.55
CA GLU A 175 -16.12 0.39 3.88
C GLU A 175 -16.50 -0.95 4.51
N GLN A 176 -16.67 -1.01 5.84
CA GLN A 176 -17.17 -2.18 6.55
C GLN A 176 -18.57 -2.54 6.07
N LYS A 177 -19.50 -1.59 6.10
CA LYS A 177 -20.88 -1.74 5.63
C LYS A 177 -20.93 -2.24 4.19
N ARG A 178 -20.16 -1.62 3.30
CA ARG A 178 -20.04 -2.01 1.89
C ARG A 178 -19.55 -3.46 1.73
N ARG A 179 -18.58 -3.89 2.53
CA ARG A 179 -18.03 -5.26 2.48
C ARG A 179 -19.02 -6.30 2.99
N ILE A 180 -19.75 -6.00 4.06
CA ILE A 180 -20.78 -6.89 4.61
C ILE A 180 -21.92 -7.04 3.59
N LEU A 181 -22.40 -5.93 3.01
CA LEU A 181 -23.43 -5.97 1.98
C LEU A 181 -22.99 -6.79 0.76
N ARG A 182 -21.75 -6.60 0.30
CA ARG A 182 -21.19 -7.40 -0.81
C ARG A 182 -21.09 -8.90 -0.50
N ARG A 183 -20.86 -9.30 0.75
CA ARG A 183 -20.83 -10.74 1.11
C ARG A 183 -22.20 -11.39 0.96
N LYS A 184 -23.30 -10.64 1.15
CA LYS A 184 -24.67 -11.15 0.98
C LYS A 184 -24.96 -11.53 -0.48
N THR A 185 -24.32 -10.86 -1.43
CA THR A 185 -24.56 -11.05 -2.87
C THR A 185 -23.49 -11.90 -3.57
N ASP A 186 -22.45 -12.34 -2.85
CA ASP A 186 -21.32 -13.08 -3.42
C ASP A 186 -21.34 -14.54 -2.93
N PRO A 187 -21.76 -15.52 -3.76
CA PRO A 187 -21.89 -16.92 -3.36
C PRO A 187 -20.63 -17.53 -2.76
N LEU A 188 -19.44 -17.09 -3.20
CA LEU A 188 -18.15 -17.59 -2.72
C LEU A 188 -17.76 -17.03 -1.34
N ARG A 189 -18.51 -16.05 -0.84
CA ARG A 189 -18.24 -15.33 0.41
C ARG A 189 -19.40 -15.31 1.39
N MET A 190 -20.56 -15.83 1.01
CA MET A 190 -21.75 -15.91 1.88
C MET A 190 -21.46 -16.62 3.20
N TRP A 191 -20.67 -17.70 3.18
CA TRP A 191 -20.27 -18.44 4.38
C TRP A 191 -19.52 -17.60 5.43
N LYS A 192 -18.98 -16.43 5.03
CA LYS A 192 -18.27 -15.50 5.94
C LYS A 192 -19.21 -14.61 6.75
N LEU A 193 -20.52 -14.66 6.49
CA LEU A 193 -21.51 -13.89 7.22
C LEU A 193 -21.87 -14.63 8.51
N SER A 194 -21.76 -13.91 9.63
CA SER A 194 -22.24 -14.35 10.93
C SER A 194 -23.42 -13.48 11.37
N PRO A 195 -24.36 -13.98 12.20
CA PRO A 195 -25.36 -13.13 12.86
C PRO A 195 -24.74 -11.94 13.61
N ILE A 196 -23.49 -12.10 14.06
CA ILE A 196 -22.70 -11.07 14.75
C ILE A 196 -22.31 -9.93 13.80
N ASP A 197 -22.07 -10.21 12.51
CA ASP A 197 -21.62 -9.21 11.54
C ASP A 197 -22.66 -8.08 11.39
N SER A 198 -23.96 -8.41 11.40
CA SER A 198 -25.02 -7.39 11.28
C SER A 198 -25.06 -6.50 12.53
N LYS A 199 -25.00 -7.11 13.72
CA LYS A 199 -24.97 -6.38 15.00
C LYS A 199 -23.71 -5.51 15.12
N SER A 200 -22.59 -5.92 14.52
CA SER A 200 -21.34 -5.17 14.57
C SER A 200 -21.44 -3.79 13.91
N LEU A 201 -22.35 -3.61 12.95
CA LEU A 201 -22.59 -2.30 12.32
C LEU A 201 -23.32 -1.34 13.26
N ASP A 202 -24.29 -1.85 14.01
CA ASP A 202 -25.07 -1.06 14.97
C ASP A 202 -24.23 -0.69 16.20
N LEU A 203 -23.34 -1.60 16.62
CA LEU A 203 -22.47 -1.44 17.79
C LEU A 203 -21.11 -0.80 17.46
N TRP A 204 -21.02 -0.04 16.36
CA TRP A 204 -19.76 0.56 15.89
C TRP A 204 -19.03 1.36 16.98
N GLU A 205 -19.74 2.23 17.70
CA GLU A 205 -19.15 3.08 18.74
C GLU A 205 -18.67 2.25 19.94
N GLN A 206 -19.44 1.25 20.35
CA GLN A 206 -19.06 0.35 21.46
C GLN A 206 -17.81 -0.47 21.12
N TYR A 207 -17.71 -0.94 19.88
CA TYR A 207 -16.50 -1.59 19.39
C TYR A 207 -15.31 -0.64 19.42
N THR A 208 -15.48 0.60 18.95
CA THR A 208 -14.43 1.62 18.96
C THR A 208 -13.93 1.89 20.38
N GLU A 209 -14.83 2.10 21.33
CA GLU A 209 -14.49 2.32 22.74
C GLU A 209 -13.74 1.12 23.34
N VAL A 210 -14.18 -0.11 23.07
CA VAL A 210 -13.52 -1.33 23.56
C VAL A 210 -12.13 -1.49 22.96
N PHE A 211 -11.95 -1.22 21.66
CA PHE A 211 -10.63 -1.29 21.03
C PHE A 211 -9.67 -0.21 21.54
N GLU A 212 -10.14 1.02 21.75
CA GLU A 212 -9.33 2.08 22.35
C GLU A 212 -8.86 1.69 23.76
N LYS A 213 -9.76 1.14 24.59
CA LYS A 213 -9.40 0.62 25.92
C LYS A 213 -8.40 -0.54 25.83
N MET A 214 -8.57 -1.44 24.86
CA MET A 214 -7.64 -2.55 24.62
C MET A 214 -6.25 -2.00 24.28
N PHE A 215 -6.13 -1.04 23.37
CA PHE A 215 -4.85 -0.44 23.01
C PHE A 215 -4.21 0.28 24.19
N ALA A 216 -4.95 1.17 24.87
CA ALA A 216 -4.44 1.94 26.00
C ALA A 216 -3.88 1.06 27.13
N ARG A 217 -4.43 -0.15 27.31
CA ARG A 217 -4.03 -1.06 28.39
C ARG A 217 -2.99 -2.11 27.99
N THR A 218 -2.88 -2.42 26.71
CA THR A 218 -2.07 -3.57 26.24
C THR A 218 -1.02 -3.19 25.18
N HIS A 219 -0.95 -1.92 24.81
CA HIS A 219 0.16 -1.36 24.05
C HIS A 219 1.36 -1.17 24.97
N THR A 220 2.48 -1.84 24.67
CA THR A 220 3.73 -1.69 25.41
C THR A 220 4.89 -1.47 24.44
N HIS A 221 6.01 -0.95 24.95
CA HIS A 221 7.22 -0.76 24.14
C HIS A 221 7.81 -2.08 23.62
N ILE A 222 7.70 -3.17 24.39
CA ILE A 222 8.15 -4.51 24.00
C ILE A 222 7.18 -5.25 23.07
N CYS A 223 5.88 -4.96 23.17
CA CYS A 223 4.82 -5.62 22.39
C CYS A 223 3.82 -4.57 21.88
N PRO A 224 4.23 -3.73 20.90
CA PRO A 224 3.41 -2.63 20.44
C PRO A 224 2.26 -3.12 19.56
N TRP A 225 1.10 -2.48 19.72
CA TRP A 225 0.03 -2.52 18.72
C TRP A 225 0.41 -1.73 17.48
N THR A 226 0.37 -2.40 16.33
CA THR A 226 0.53 -1.81 15.00
C THR A 226 -0.83 -1.74 14.32
N ILE A 227 -1.28 -0.53 13.99
CA ILE A 227 -2.56 -0.27 13.36
C ILE A 227 -2.37 -0.19 11.85
N ILE A 228 -3.27 -0.83 11.11
CA ILE A 228 -3.20 -0.93 9.65
C ILE A 228 -4.49 -0.39 9.06
N ASN A 229 -4.40 0.67 8.24
CA ASN A 229 -5.52 1.08 7.39
C ASN A 229 -5.78 0.02 6.32
N THR A 230 -6.98 -0.54 6.33
CA THR A 230 -7.36 -1.62 5.41
C THR A 230 -8.41 -1.24 4.38
N ASN A 231 -8.73 0.05 4.19
CA ASN A 231 -9.72 0.47 3.18
C ASN A 231 -9.33 -0.02 1.78
N ASP A 232 -8.04 0.08 1.45
CA ASP A 232 -7.41 -0.70 0.39
C ASP A 232 -6.70 -1.95 0.92
N LYS A 233 -7.34 -3.11 0.74
CA LYS A 233 -6.80 -4.42 1.14
C LYS A 233 -5.43 -4.73 0.54
N LYS A 234 -5.14 -4.24 -0.66
CA LYS A 234 -3.87 -4.56 -1.34
C LYS A 234 -2.72 -3.81 -0.69
N ARG A 235 -2.89 -2.50 -0.48
CA ARG A 235 -1.93 -1.68 0.27
C ARG A 235 -1.71 -2.25 1.67
N ALA A 236 -2.77 -2.62 2.38
CA ALA A 236 -2.65 -3.20 3.71
C ALA A 236 -1.77 -4.47 3.73
N ARG A 237 -1.97 -5.39 2.78
CA ARG A 237 -1.19 -6.64 2.68
C ARG A 237 0.29 -6.39 2.42
N LEU A 238 0.60 -5.52 1.44
CA LEU A 238 1.98 -5.17 1.12
C LEU A 238 2.66 -4.55 2.34
N ASN A 239 1.99 -3.62 3.02
CA ASN A 239 2.60 -2.93 4.15
C ASN A 239 2.73 -3.78 5.40
N ILE A 240 1.84 -4.74 5.66
CA ILE A 240 2.04 -5.72 6.74
C ILE A 240 3.25 -6.61 6.44
N ALA A 241 3.42 -7.08 5.19
CA ALA A 241 4.61 -7.84 4.82
C ALA A 241 5.89 -7.02 5.02
N ARG A 242 5.88 -5.76 4.56
CA ARG A 242 6.99 -4.81 4.75
C ARG A 242 7.32 -4.60 6.23
N ASP A 243 6.30 -4.37 7.06
CA ASP A 243 6.49 -4.16 8.50
C ASP A 243 7.16 -5.37 9.17
N ILE A 244 6.67 -6.59 8.93
CA ILE A 244 7.27 -7.84 9.44
C ILE A 244 8.73 -7.95 8.98
N LEU A 245 8.97 -7.84 7.67
CA LEU A 245 10.29 -8.02 7.07
C LEU A 245 11.27 -6.92 7.50
N SER A 246 10.79 -5.71 7.78
CA SER A 246 11.62 -4.59 8.22
C SER A 246 12.17 -4.81 9.63
N LYS A 247 11.35 -5.36 10.53
CA LYS A 247 11.64 -5.52 11.96
C LYS A 247 12.54 -6.71 12.29
N ILE A 248 12.70 -7.66 11.37
CA ILE A 248 13.50 -8.87 11.57
C ILE A 248 14.75 -8.78 10.70
N ASP A 249 15.91 -9.05 11.30
CA ASP A 249 17.18 -9.18 10.58
C ASP A 249 17.41 -10.65 10.23
N TYR A 250 17.12 -11.02 8.98
CA TYR A 250 17.23 -12.38 8.48
C TYR A 250 18.27 -12.48 7.37
N GLU A 251 18.87 -13.66 7.24
CA GLU A 251 19.91 -13.90 6.24
C GLU A 251 19.37 -13.76 4.81
N GLY A 252 20.14 -13.10 3.94
CA GLY A 252 19.80 -12.91 2.53
C GLY A 252 18.75 -11.83 2.24
N LYS A 253 18.40 -11.01 3.24
CA LYS A 253 17.48 -9.86 3.13
C LYS A 253 17.89 -8.91 2.00
N ASP A 254 17.05 -8.79 0.98
CA ASP A 254 17.31 -7.89 -0.15
C ASP A 254 16.71 -6.51 0.13
N GLN A 255 17.56 -5.62 0.67
CA GLN A 255 17.19 -4.23 0.92
C GLN A 255 17.44 -3.31 -0.26
N THR A 256 17.87 -3.84 -1.42
CA THR A 256 18.23 -3.04 -2.60
C THR A 256 17.16 -3.09 -3.68
N SER A 257 16.59 -4.27 -3.95
CA SER A 257 15.60 -4.47 -5.01
C SER A 257 14.16 -4.56 -4.47
N VAL A 258 14.01 -4.80 -3.17
CA VAL A 258 12.70 -4.95 -2.51
C VAL A 258 12.51 -3.85 -1.47
N CYS A 259 11.48 -3.04 -1.65
CA CYS A 259 11.13 -2.02 -0.67
C CYS A 259 10.48 -2.66 0.56
N LEU A 260 11.21 -2.65 1.67
CA LEU A 260 10.75 -3.13 2.97
C LEU A 260 10.18 -2.03 3.87
N LEU A 261 10.15 -0.77 3.40
CA LEU A 261 9.68 0.36 4.19
C LEU A 261 8.15 0.44 4.14
N PRO A 262 7.44 0.20 5.26
CA PRO A 262 5.99 0.36 5.29
C PRO A 262 5.62 1.84 5.03
N ASP A 263 4.48 2.04 4.40
CA ASP A 263 3.88 3.35 4.17
C ASP A 263 3.29 3.88 5.48
N PRO A 264 3.79 5.01 6.03
CA PRO A 264 3.33 5.56 7.30
C PRO A 264 1.87 6.05 7.26
N SER A 265 1.32 6.30 6.06
CA SER A 265 -0.10 6.61 5.91
C SER A 265 -1.00 5.37 6.08
N ILE A 266 -0.44 4.17 5.95
CA ILE A 266 -1.16 2.89 6.03
C ILE A 266 -0.85 2.15 7.32
N VAL A 267 0.37 2.27 7.84
CA VAL A 267 0.86 1.53 8.99
C VAL A 267 1.45 2.51 9.99
N TRP A 268 0.95 2.46 11.22
CA TRP A 268 1.46 3.27 12.31
C TRP A 268 1.35 2.52 13.62
N THR A 269 2.20 2.90 14.58
CA THR A 269 2.12 2.37 15.93
C THR A 269 1.02 3.10 16.69
N TYR A 270 0.32 2.46 17.62
CA TYR A 270 -0.74 3.13 18.40
C TYR A 270 -0.23 4.38 19.15
N SER A 271 1.01 4.41 19.63
CA SER A 271 1.60 5.61 20.25
C SER A 271 1.74 6.81 19.29
N GLN A 272 1.77 6.55 17.99
CA GLN A 272 1.84 7.56 16.93
C GLN A 272 0.44 7.94 16.40
N TYR A 273 -0.62 7.45 17.04
CA TYR A 273 -1.99 7.67 16.59
C TYR A 273 -2.36 9.15 16.65
N GLN A 274 -2.21 9.83 15.53
CA GLN A 274 -2.89 11.09 15.28
C GLN A 274 -4.33 10.74 14.86
N LEU A 275 -5.31 11.35 15.53
CA LEU A 275 -6.74 11.33 15.19
C LEU A 275 -7.01 12.05 13.85
N THR A 276 -6.28 11.72 12.80
CA THR A 276 -6.57 12.16 11.44
C THR A 276 -7.41 11.07 10.78
N HIS A 277 -8.72 11.28 10.70
CA HIS A 277 -9.67 10.43 9.96
C HIS A 277 -9.46 10.42 8.43
N LEU A 278 -8.27 10.81 7.96
CA LEU A 278 -7.97 10.89 6.54
C LEU A 278 -7.71 9.48 6.00
N ASP A 279 -8.66 8.97 5.22
CA ASP A 279 -8.44 7.75 4.44
C ASP A 279 -7.40 8.03 3.35
N PRO A 280 -6.23 7.37 3.37
CA PRO A 280 -5.20 7.54 2.35
C PRO A 280 -5.69 7.17 0.95
N THR A 281 -6.77 6.39 0.84
CA THR A 281 -7.41 6.06 -0.44
C THR A 281 -8.11 7.28 -1.05
N GLU A 282 -8.71 8.14 -0.23
CA GLU A 282 -9.37 9.37 -0.69
C GLU A 282 -8.33 10.41 -1.13
N GLU A 283 -7.19 10.48 -0.44
CA GLU A 283 -6.05 11.31 -0.86
C GLU A 283 -5.56 10.93 -2.26
N ILE A 284 -5.39 9.64 -2.53
CA ILE A 284 -5.01 9.14 -3.86
C ILE A 284 -6.04 9.51 -4.93
N LYS A 285 -7.34 9.46 -4.60
CA LYS A 285 -8.39 9.90 -5.55
C LYS A 285 -8.26 11.37 -5.89
N ARG A 286 -8.01 12.22 -4.88
CA ARG A 286 -7.81 13.66 -5.08
C ARG A 286 -6.63 13.90 -6.03
N GLN A 287 -5.49 13.29 -5.76
CA GLN A 287 -4.30 13.36 -6.60
C GLN A 287 -4.56 12.89 -8.04
N LEU A 288 -5.38 11.85 -8.23
CA LEU A 288 -5.76 11.36 -9.56
C LEU A 288 -6.67 12.32 -10.33
N GLU A 289 -7.56 13.05 -9.64
CA GLU A 289 -8.39 14.09 -10.27
C GLU A 289 -7.54 15.34 -10.59
N ASP A 290 -6.67 15.78 -9.69
CA ASP A 290 -5.76 16.91 -9.92
C ASP A 290 -4.84 16.63 -11.14
N ALA A 291 -4.28 15.41 -11.23
CA ALA A 291 -3.46 15.00 -12.37
C ALA A 291 -4.25 15.01 -13.70
N LYS A 292 -5.54 14.70 -13.66
CA LYS A 292 -6.43 14.72 -14.83
C LYS A 292 -6.78 16.15 -15.22
N GLU A 293 -7.03 17.03 -14.27
CA GLU A 293 -7.25 18.46 -14.52
C GLU A 293 -6.01 19.12 -15.11
N ALA A 294 -4.83 18.85 -14.55
CA ALA A 294 -3.56 19.31 -15.09
C ALA A 294 -3.33 18.83 -16.53
N LYS A 295 -3.62 17.56 -16.85
CA LYS A 295 -3.55 17.04 -18.23
C LYS A 295 -4.54 17.73 -19.17
N ARG A 296 -5.77 18.00 -18.71
CA ARG A 296 -6.79 18.75 -19.48
C ARG A 296 -6.34 20.18 -19.75
N ALA A 297 -5.80 20.87 -18.74
CA ALA A 297 -5.23 22.20 -18.86
C ALA A 297 -4.06 22.22 -19.85
N LYS A 298 -3.11 21.27 -19.73
CA LYS A 298 -1.98 21.13 -20.66
C LYS A 298 -2.44 20.87 -22.09
N LYS A 299 -3.43 20.00 -22.31
CA LYS A 299 -4.01 19.74 -23.64
C LYS A 299 -4.74 20.95 -24.20
N LYS A 300 -5.43 21.73 -23.37
CA LYS A 300 -6.08 22.99 -23.77
C LYS A 300 -5.04 24.05 -24.15
N ALA A 301 -3.98 24.20 -23.36
CA ALA A 301 -2.87 25.09 -23.64
C ALA A 301 -2.13 24.71 -24.94
N GLN A 302 -1.85 23.42 -25.16
CA GLN A 302 -1.26 22.93 -26.40
C GLN A 302 -2.15 23.21 -27.63
N LYS A 303 -3.47 23.02 -27.50
CA LYS A 303 -4.42 23.35 -28.58
C LYS A 303 -4.50 24.85 -28.84
N ALA A 304 -4.46 25.69 -27.79
CA ALA A 304 -4.44 27.13 -27.93
C ALA A 304 -3.15 27.60 -28.62
N ALA A 305 -1.99 27.13 -28.17
CA ALA A 305 -0.70 27.43 -28.80
C ALA A 305 -0.62 26.96 -30.25
N ALA A 306 -1.16 25.77 -30.58
CA ALA A 306 -1.23 25.29 -31.96
C ALA A 306 -2.17 26.15 -32.83
N LYS A 307 -3.28 26.67 -32.25
CA LYS A 307 -4.18 27.58 -32.94
C LYS A 307 -3.54 28.94 -33.18
N GLU A 308 -2.87 29.51 -32.18
CA GLU A 308 -2.12 30.76 -32.28
C GLU A 308 -1.00 30.65 -33.32
N LYS A 309 -0.25 29.55 -33.32
CA LYS A 309 0.79 29.29 -34.31
C LYS A 309 0.23 29.21 -35.73
N LYS A 310 -0.92 28.55 -35.92
CA LYS A 310 -1.59 28.48 -37.21
C LYS A 310 -2.14 29.84 -37.66
N GLU A 311 -2.71 30.63 -36.74
CA GLU A 311 -3.17 32.00 -37.02
C GLU A 311 -2.00 32.94 -37.36
N GLN A 312 -0.82 32.72 -36.76
CA GLN A 312 0.39 33.47 -37.06
C GLN A 312 0.97 33.09 -38.42
N GLU A 313 1.05 31.80 -38.75
CA GLU A 313 1.43 31.31 -40.09
C GLU A 313 0.49 31.86 -41.18
N GLU A 314 -0.83 31.86 -40.95
CA GLU A 314 -1.81 32.44 -41.89
C GLU A 314 -1.69 33.98 -42.03
N ARG A 315 -1.23 34.70 -40.99
CA ARG A 315 -0.98 36.15 -41.05
C ARG A 315 0.29 36.45 -41.85
N GLU A 316 1.37 35.71 -41.59
CA GLU A 316 2.64 35.83 -42.31
C GLU A 316 2.46 35.51 -43.80
N GLU A 317 1.68 34.49 -44.14
CA GLU A 317 1.37 34.14 -45.53
C GLU A 317 0.55 35.23 -46.24
N LYS A 318 -0.41 35.85 -45.53
CA LYS A 318 -1.18 37.00 -46.06
C LYS A 318 -0.34 38.26 -46.22
N GLU A 319 0.62 38.50 -45.33
CA GLU A 319 1.56 39.62 -45.44
C GLU A 319 2.55 39.41 -46.59
N GLN A 320 3.09 38.20 -46.75
CA GLN A 320 3.91 37.85 -47.90
C GLN A 320 3.15 38.02 -49.22
N ALA A 321 1.90 37.55 -49.30
CA ALA A 321 1.05 37.70 -50.48
C ALA A 321 0.69 39.16 -50.79
N LYS A 322 0.55 40.03 -49.77
CA LYS A 322 0.40 41.48 -49.96
C LYS A 322 1.68 42.09 -50.51
N HIS A 323 2.84 41.74 -49.94
CA HIS A 323 4.14 42.24 -50.39
C HIS A 323 4.46 41.80 -51.83
N THR A 324 4.07 40.58 -52.25
CA THR A 324 4.24 40.15 -53.65
C THR A 324 3.34 40.93 -54.61
N LYS A 325 2.11 41.26 -54.21
CA LYS A 325 1.19 42.08 -55.01
C LYS A 325 1.64 43.54 -55.13
N GLU A 326 2.33 44.06 -54.11
CA GLU A 326 2.87 45.42 -54.12
C GLU A 326 4.11 45.54 -55.03
N VAL A 327 4.97 44.51 -55.03
CA VAL A 327 6.11 44.40 -55.96
C VAL A 327 5.67 44.19 -57.40
N ALA A 328 4.54 43.51 -57.64
CA ALA A 328 3.97 43.33 -58.99
C ALA A 328 3.30 44.60 -59.56
N LYS A 329 3.03 45.63 -58.73
CA LYS A 329 2.48 46.94 -59.16
C LYS A 329 3.55 47.98 -59.47
N THR A 330 4.83 47.66 -59.30
CA THR A 330 5.93 48.56 -59.69
C THR A 330 6.29 48.28 -61.16
N PRO A 331 6.19 49.27 -62.09
CA PRO A 331 6.45 49.03 -63.51
C PRO A 331 7.95 48.74 -63.75
N PRO A 332 8.30 47.89 -64.73
CA PRO A 332 9.70 47.60 -65.01
C PRO A 332 10.37 48.84 -65.61
N LYS A 333 11.52 49.24 -65.05
CA LYS A 333 12.44 50.16 -65.74
C LYS A 333 12.89 49.51 -67.07
N PRO A 334 12.92 50.25 -68.19
CA PRO A 334 13.30 49.69 -69.48
C PRO A 334 14.78 49.32 -69.49
N LYS A 335 15.07 48.13 -70.03
CA LYS A 335 16.43 47.63 -70.30
C LYS A 335 17.04 48.43 -71.46
N SER A 336 18.15 49.12 -71.19
CA SER A 336 19.05 49.61 -72.24
C SER A 336 19.92 48.47 -72.78
N ALA A 337 20.22 48.57 -74.07
CA ALA A 337 20.79 47.54 -74.92
C ALA A 337 22.26 47.20 -74.60
N GLN A 338 22.60 45.95 -74.92
CA GLN A 338 23.95 45.38 -74.95
C GLN A 338 24.90 46.19 -75.85
N THR A 339 26.14 46.36 -75.37
CA THR A 339 27.31 46.53 -76.24
C THR A 339 28.39 45.54 -75.83
N LYS A 340 29.08 45.02 -76.85
CA LYS A 340 29.98 43.87 -76.84
C LYS A 340 31.30 44.13 -76.07
N THR A 341 31.89 43.00 -75.69
CA THR A 341 33.19 42.72 -75.04
C THR A 341 34.42 43.40 -75.67
N PRO A 342 35.58 43.40 -74.97
CA PRO A 342 36.53 42.29 -75.17
C PRO A 342 37.24 41.76 -73.89
N LYS A 343 37.56 40.46 -73.99
CA LYS A 343 38.61 39.64 -73.36
C LYS A 343 39.50 40.24 -72.26
N GLU A 344 39.63 39.49 -71.17
CA GLU A 344 40.92 39.04 -70.64
C GLU A 344 40.76 37.76 -69.78
N SER A 345 41.75 36.88 -69.84
CA SER A 345 41.79 35.51 -69.26
C SER A 345 42.75 35.47 -68.05
N PRO A 346 43.08 34.30 -67.43
CA PRO A 346 42.51 33.82 -66.17
C PRO A 346 43.54 33.65 -65.03
N LYS A 347 43.08 33.61 -63.76
CA LYS A 347 43.77 32.98 -62.60
C LYS A 347 42.68 32.47 -61.64
N ALA A 348 42.51 31.16 -61.48
CA ALA A 348 43.25 30.20 -60.64
C ALA A 348 42.87 30.28 -59.14
N GLU A 349 42.59 29.09 -58.59
CA GLU A 349 42.60 28.71 -57.15
C GLU A 349 41.46 29.25 -56.25
N ASP A 350 40.91 28.53 -55.27
CA ASP A 350 41.13 27.17 -54.80
C ASP A 350 39.90 26.71 -53.98
N SER A 351 39.91 25.42 -53.70
CA SER A 351 39.09 24.58 -52.81
C SER A 351 38.83 25.06 -51.37
N LEU A 352 37.80 24.44 -50.75
CA LEU A 352 37.54 24.10 -49.31
C LEU A 352 36.07 24.42 -48.96
N VAL A 353 35.12 23.49 -48.76
CA VAL A 353 35.03 22.25 -47.93
C VAL A 353 35.30 22.48 -46.45
N GLN A 354 34.40 21.90 -45.64
CA GLN A 354 34.41 21.68 -44.18
C GLN A 354 33.80 22.83 -43.38
N SER A 355 33.04 22.60 -42.31
CA SER A 355 32.46 21.40 -41.65
C SER A 355 31.57 21.93 -40.53
#